data_AF-A0A523VBV2-F1
#
_entry.id   AF-A0A523VBV2-F1
#
_cell.length_a   1.000
_cell.length_b   1.000
_cell.length_c   1.000
_cell.angle_alpha   90.00
_cell.angle_beta   90.00
_cell.angle_gamma   90.00
#
_symmetry.space_group_name_H-M   'P 1'
#
loop_
_entity.id
_entity.type
_entity.pdbx_description
1 polymer ?
#
loop_
_entity_poly.entity_id
_entity_poly.type
_entity_poly.pdbx_seq_one_letter_code
_entity_poly.pdbx_strand_id
1 'polypeptide(L)'
;MYFIYDDFFLKHENGPSHPENPDRLVHIMDALKRWQYRDSIDIVSPVEADEEQAGMVHTKEYIDMVRDLSSKGGLSFLDMDTGVNKYTYRSALLGAGGCFKGLDLIFSQESRFNKFFLAARPPGHHAFPSRGSGFCIFNN
;
A
#
# COMPACT_ATOMS: atom_id res chain seq x y z
N MET A 1 -1.62 -2.41 19.40
CA MET A 1 -1.21 -1.54 18.28
C MET A 1 -2.07 -1.94 17.11
N TYR A 2 -2.58 -0.98 16.34
CA TYR A 2 -3.24 -1.31 15.09
C TYR A 2 -2.20 -1.73 14.05
N PHE A 3 -2.41 -2.86 13.40
CA PHE A 3 -1.57 -3.35 12.31
C PHE A 3 -2.41 -3.37 11.05
N ILE A 4 -2.21 -2.37 10.19
CA ILE A 4 -3.01 -2.17 9.00
C ILE A 4 -2.45 -3.06 7.89
N TYR A 5 -3.27 -3.98 7.40
CA TYR A 5 -2.87 -4.99 6.42
C TYR A 5 -4.08 -5.58 5.68
N ASP A 6 -3.89 -5.90 4.40
CA ASP A 6 -4.84 -6.69 3.61
C ASP A 6 -4.08 -7.68 2.70
N ASP A 7 -4.61 -8.90 2.54
CA ASP A 7 -4.04 -9.88 1.61
C ASP A 7 -4.10 -9.40 0.15
N PHE A 8 -4.93 -8.40 -0.18
CA PHE A 8 -4.95 -7.79 -1.50
C PHE A 8 -3.59 -7.21 -1.89
N PHE A 9 -2.77 -6.77 -0.93
CA PHE A 9 -1.40 -6.31 -1.19
C PHE A 9 -0.51 -7.38 -1.83
N LEU A 10 -0.82 -8.66 -1.65
CA LEU A 10 -0.08 -9.78 -2.24
C LEU A 10 -0.32 -9.90 -3.75
N LYS A 11 -1.37 -9.26 -4.29
CA LYS A 11 -1.67 -9.30 -5.72
C LYS A 11 -0.82 -8.33 -6.54
N HIS A 12 -0.18 -7.34 -5.92
CA HIS A 12 0.78 -6.49 -6.60
C HIS A 12 2.11 -7.24 -6.82
N GLU A 13 2.50 -7.36 -8.08
CA GLU A 13 3.73 -8.03 -8.52
C GLU A 13 4.47 -7.15 -9.53
N ASN A 14 5.80 -7.12 -9.40
CA ASN A 14 6.74 -6.41 -10.28
C ASN A 14 7.43 -7.34 -11.30
N GLY A 15 6.93 -8.58 -11.43
CA GLY A 15 7.51 -9.62 -12.26
C GLY A 15 8.42 -10.59 -11.51
N PRO A 16 8.88 -11.67 -12.18
CA PRO A 16 9.68 -12.71 -11.56
C PRO A 16 11.01 -12.18 -11.01
N SER A 17 11.44 -12.70 -9.86
CA SER A 17 12.71 -12.37 -9.21
C SER A 17 12.89 -10.91 -8.76
N HIS A 18 11.83 -10.09 -8.83
CA HIS A 18 11.90 -8.72 -8.34
C HIS A 18 12.02 -8.68 -6.80
N PRO A 19 12.90 -7.84 -6.21
CA PRO A 19 13.09 -7.79 -4.76
C PRO A 19 11.86 -7.25 -4.02
N GLU A 20 11.08 -6.36 -4.66
CA GLU A 20 9.77 -5.92 -4.18
C GLU A 20 8.72 -6.97 -4.63
N ASN A 21 8.47 -7.98 -3.79
CA ASN A 21 7.58 -9.10 -4.07
C ASN A 21 6.65 -9.46 -2.88
N PRO A 22 5.58 -10.27 -3.11
CA PRO A 22 4.61 -10.63 -2.08
C PRO A 22 5.18 -11.31 -0.84
N ASP A 23 6.25 -12.09 -0.98
CA ASP A 23 6.85 -12.85 0.14
C ASP A 23 7.32 -11.92 1.26
N ARG A 24 7.67 -10.67 0.94
CA ARG A 24 7.96 -9.63 1.95
C ARG A 24 6.86 -9.49 2.99
N LEU A 25 5.59 -9.47 2.56
CA LEU A 25 4.45 -9.36 3.49
C LEU A 25 4.10 -10.71 4.11
N VAL A 26 4.18 -11.80 3.34
CA VAL A 26 3.95 -13.16 3.86
C VAL A 26 4.85 -13.42 5.07
N HIS A 27 6.16 -13.13 4.95
CA HIS A 27 7.11 -13.31 6.04
C HIS A 27 6.85 -12.39 7.23
N ILE A 28 6.42 -11.13 7.00
CA ILE A 28 6.01 -10.23 8.08
C ILE A 28 4.82 -10.81 8.84
N MET A 29 3.78 -11.26 8.14
CA MET A 29 2.58 -11.82 8.76
C MET A 29 2.87 -13.14 9.49
N ASP A 30 3.74 -13.99 8.95
CA ASP A 30 4.17 -15.23 9.61
C ASP A 30 5.03 -14.98 10.85
N ALA A 31 5.86 -13.93 10.84
CA ALA A 31 6.57 -13.48 12.03
C ALA A 31 5.59 -12.95 13.08
N LEU A 32 4.59 -12.16 12.67
CA LEU A 32 3.55 -11.60 13.53
C LEU A 32 2.77 -12.69 14.27
N LYS A 33 2.35 -13.75 13.56
CA LYS A 33 1.62 -14.90 14.12
C LYS A 33 2.41 -15.64 15.20
N ARG A 34 3.75 -15.71 15.05
CA ARG A 34 4.66 -16.37 15.99
C ARG A 34 5.17 -15.46 17.09
N TRP A 35 4.87 -14.16 17.02
CA TRP A 35 5.37 -13.20 17.98
C TRP A 35 4.69 -13.39 19.34
N GLN A 36 5.48 -13.37 20.41
CA GLN A 36 4.97 -13.61 21.77
C GLN A 36 3.92 -12.59 22.24
N TYR A 37 3.90 -11.40 21.62
CA TYR A 37 2.95 -10.33 21.92
C TYR A 37 1.86 -10.16 20.85
N ARG A 38 1.59 -11.19 20.03
CA ARG A 38 0.57 -11.11 18.96
C ARG A 38 -0.81 -10.67 19.45
N ASP A 39 -1.19 -11.02 20.68
CA ASP A 39 -2.48 -10.64 21.27
C ASP A 39 -2.55 -9.14 21.67
N SER A 40 -1.41 -8.42 21.61
CA SER A 40 -1.34 -6.96 21.76
C SER A 40 -1.49 -6.20 20.43
N ILE A 41 -1.68 -6.93 19.32
CA ILE A 41 -1.88 -6.40 17.99
C ILE A 41 -3.32 -6.62 17.55
N ASP A 42 -3.89 -5.60 16.93
CA ASP A 42 -5.19 -5.68 16.28
C ASP A 42 -4.99 -5.46 14.78
N ILE A 43 -5.23 -6.51 13.99
CA ILE A 43 -5.05 -6.46 12.54
C ILE A 43 -6.32 -5.87 11.94
N VAL A 44 -6.18 -4.76 11.22
CA VAL A 44 -7.31 -4.02 10.64
C VAL A 44 -7.10 -3.86 9.15
N SER A 45 -8.14 -4.09 8.35
CA SER A 45 -8.07 -3.83 6.91
C SER A 45 -7.96 -2.32 6.62
N PRO A 46 -7.09 -1.92 5.67
CA PRO A 46 -7.06 -0.57 5.13
C PRO A 46 -8.36 -0.25 4.36
N VAL A 47 -8.52 1.03 4.03
CA VAL A 47 -9.50 1.51 3.06
C VAL A 47 -8.77 2.06 1.84
N GLU A 48 -9.43 2.12 0.69
CA GLU A 48 -8.88 2.78 -0.49
C GLU A 48 -8.89 4.29 -0.26
N ALA A 49 -7.79 4.96 -0.60
CA ALA A 49 -7.79 6.41 -0.72
C ALA A 49 -8.76 6.83 -1.82
N ASP A 50 -9.55 7.87 -1.58
CA ASP A 50 -10.36 8.50 -2.63
C ASP A 50 -9.49 9.41 -3.53
N GLU A 51 -10.11 9.97 -4.57
CA GLU A 51 -9.41 10.84 -5.54
C GLU A 51 -8.91 12.14 -4.89
N GLU A 52 -9.60 12.66 -3.87
CA GLU A 52 -9.18 13.85 -3.14
C GLU A 52 -7.93 13.56 -2.30
N GLN A 53 -7.93 12.47 -1.54
CA GLN A 53 -6.82 12.00 -0.73
C GLN A 53 -5.58 11.71 -1.58
N ALA A 54 -5.73 10.97 -2.69
CA ALA A 54 -4.62 10.73 -3.61
C ALA A 54 -4.13 12.04 -4.26
N GLY A 55 -5.07 12.94 -4.57
CA GLY A 55 -4.83 14.26 -5.15
C GLY A 55 -4.10 15.26 -4.25
N MET A 56 -3.98 14.98 -2.95
CA MET A 56 -3.21 15.83 -2.03
C MET A 56 -1.71 15.86 -2.36
N VAL A 57 -1.20 14.78 -2.96
CA VAL A 57 0.21 14.67 -3.39
C VAL A 57 0.30 14.58 -4.90
N HIS A 58 -0.57 13.79 -5.53
CA HIS A 58 -0.41 13.41 -6.93
C HIS A 58 -1.28 14.22 -7.88
N THR A 59 -0.78 14.46 -9.08
CA THR A 59 -1.58 15.11 -10.12
C THR A 59 -2.64 14.15 -10.64
N LYS A 60 -3.78 14.69 -11.04
CA LYS A 60 -4.88 13.90 -11.61
C LYS A 60 -4.42 13.05 -12.81
N GLU A 61 -3.58 13.63 -13.66
CA GLU A 61 -3.04 12.96 -14.85
C GLU A 61 -2.19 11.74 -14.47
N TYR A 62 -1.43 11.82 -13.38
CA TYR A 62 -0.63 10.70 -12.90
C TYR A 62 -1.51 9.60 -12.31
N ILE A 63 -2.51 9.95 -11.50
CA ILE A 63 -3.48 9.00 -10.94
C ILE A 63 -4.22 8.26 -12.07
N ASP A 64 -4.74 9.01 -13.05
CA ASP A 64 -5.43 8.46 -14.21
C ASP A 64 -4.50 7.56 -15.04
N MET A 65 -3.24 7.96 -15.25
CA MET A 65 -2.24 7.15 -15.95
C MET A 65 -1.95 5.81 -15.24
N VAL A 66 -1.78 5.81 -13.92
CA VAL A 66 -1.58 4.56 -13.15
C VAL A 66 -2.82 3.66 -13.25
N ARG A 67 -4.02 4.23 -13.12
CA ARG A 67 -5.29 3.49 -13.30
C ARG A 67 -5.35 2.85 -14.68
N ASP A 68 -5.01 3.59 -15.72
CA ASP A 68 -5.09 3.14 -17.11
C ASP A 68 -4.02 2.10 -17.44
N LEU A 69 -2.80 2.22 -16.89
CA LEU A 69 -1.79 1.17 -17.00
C LEU A 69 -2.23 -0.12 -16.29
N SER A 70 -2.83 0.00 -15.11
CA SER A 70 -3.39 -1.14 -14.37
C SER A 70 -4.55 -1.79 -15.15
N SER A 71 -5.35 -1.05 -15.90
CA SER A 71 -6.51 -1.62 -16.62
C SER A 71 -6.13 -2.38 -17.89
N LYS A 72 -5.00 -2.06 -18.53
CA LYS A 72 -4.52 -2.71 -19.77
C LYS A 72 -4.19 -4.19 -19.61
N GLY A 73 -3.96 -4.66 -18.38
CA GLY A 73 -3.53 -6.03 -18.11
C GLY A 73 -2.06 -6.28 -18.45
N GLY A 74 -1.54 -7.44 -18.03
CA GLY A 74 -0.11 -7.73 -18.12
C GLY A 74 0.72 -6.97 -17.08
N LEU A 75 2.02 -6.84 -17.34
CA LEU A 75 2.97 -6.10 -16.52
C LEU A 75 3.53 -4.94 -17.35
N SER A 76 3.21 -3.71 -16.95
CA SER A 76 3.78 -2.46 -17.46
C SER A 76 4.74 -1.87 -16.43
N PHE A 77 5.45 -0.79 -16.78
CA PHE A 77 6.38 -0.16 -15.85
C PHE A 77 6.26 1.38 -15.91
N LEU A 78 6.39 2.03 -14.75
CA LEU A 78 6.45 3.49 -14.62
C LEU A 78 7.89 4.01 -14.80
N ASP A 79 8.88 3.22 -14.46
CA ASP A 79 10.31 3.45 -14.73
C ASP A 79 11.04 2.11 -14.97
N MET A 80 12.35 2.01 -14.72
CA MET A 80 13.09 0.77 -14.99
C MET A 80 12.73 -0.40 -14.07
N ASP A 81 12.19 -0.14 -12.88
CA ASP A 81 11.98 -1.16 -11.85
C ASP A 81 10.63 -1.03 -11.10
N THR A 82 9.80 -0.05 -11.45
CA THR A 82 8.49 0.17 -10.83
C THR A 82 7.38 -0.43 -11.69
N GLY A 83 7.03 -1.69 -11.39
CA GLY A 83 6.03 -2.46 -12.13
C GLY A 83 4.59 -2.08 -11.81
N VAL A 84 3.72 -2.20 -12.81
CA VAL A 84 2.28 -1.98 -12.73
C VAL A 84 1.58 -3.18 -13.36
N ASN A 85 0.90 -3.97 -12.53
CA ASN A 85 0.01 -5.03 -12.96
C ASN A 85 -1.45 -4.63 -12.72
N LYS A 86 -2.39 -5.51 -13.06
CA LYS A 86 -3.83 -5.23 -12.96
C LYS A 86 -4.37 -4.95 -11.55
N TYR A 87 -3.59 -5.25 -10.52
CA TYR A 87 -3.97 -5.03 -9.12
C TYR A 87 -3.24 -3.83 -8.51
N THR A 88 -2.19 -3.32 -9.15
CA THR A 88 -1.32 -2.28 -8.62
C THR A 88 -2.09 -1.02 -8.24
N TYR A 89 -2.98 -0.51 -9.09
CA TYR A 89 -3.70 0.74 -8.81
C TYR A 89 -4.50 0.65 -7.50
N ARG A 90 -5.32 -0.40 -7.35
CA ARG A 90 -6.09 -0.64 -6.13
C ARG A 90 -5.18 -0.90 -4.92
N SER A 91 -4.11 -1.67 -5.09
CA SER A 91 -3.13 -1.94 -4.04
C SER A 91 -2.46 -0.66 -3.52
N ALA A 92 -2.13 0.27 -4.43
CA ALA A 92 -1.55 1.56 -4.08
C ALA A 92 -2.56 2.46 -3.35
N LEU A 93 -3.84 2.47 -3.76
CA LEU A 93 -4.89 3.19 -3.04
C LEU A 93 -5.11 2.63 -1.63
N LEU A 94 -5.06 1.31 -1.44
CA LEU A 94 -5.12 0.70 -0.09
C LEU A 94 -3.91 1.08 0.77
N GLY A 95 -2.74 1.29 0.16
CA GLY A 95 -1.55 1.82 0.84
C GLY A 95 -1.81 3.23 1.38
N ALA A 96 -2.19 4.15 0.49
CA ALA A 96 -2.44 5.54 0.87
C ALA A 96 -3.61 5.67 1.86
N GLY A 97 -4.74 5.03 1.57
CA GLY A 97 -5.91 5.04 2.46
C GLY A 97 -5.69 4.28 3.77
N GLY A 98 -4.75 3.34 3.80
CA GLY A 98 -4.29 2.67 5.01
C GLY A 98 -3.65 3.63 6.02
N CYS A 99 -2.95 4.67 5.55
CA CYS A 99 -2.41 5.72 6.42
C CYS A 99 -3.51 6.55 7.06
N PHE A 100 -4.50 7.01 6.27
CA PHE A 100 -5.67 7.71 6.79
C PHE A 100 -6.43 6.84 7.80
N LYS A 101 -6.70 5.58 7.47
CA LYS A 101 -7.35 4.64 8.40
C LYS A 101 -6.58 4.46 9.70
N GLY A 102 -5.26 4.33 9.62
CA GLY A 102 -4.39 4.23 10.79
C GLY A 102 -4.45 5.46 11.68
N LEU A 103 -4.40 6.65 11.08
CA LEU A 103 -4.53 7.93 11.78
C LEU A 103 -5.91 8.06 12.45
N ASP A 104 -6.99 7.80 11.74
CA ASP A 104 -8.36 7.83 12.29
C ASP A 104 -8.51 6.92 13.51
N LEU A 105 -7.94 5.71 13.44
CA LEU A 105 -7.99 4.75 14.54
C LEU A 105 -7.23 5.25 15.78
N ILE A 106 -6.05 5.85 15.63
CA ILE A 106 -5.27 6.29 16.80
C ILE A 106 -5.76 7.62 17.39
N PHE A 107 -6.45 8.45 16.59
CA PHE A 107 -7.01 9.72 17.05
C PHE A 107 -8.46 9.63 17.51
N SER A 108 -9.14 8.50 17.30
CA SER A 108 -10.48 8.24 17.84
C SER A 108 -10.49 8.31 19.37
N GLN A 109 -11.56 8.89 19.95
CA GLN A 109 -11.76 8.90 21.41
C GLN A 109 -11.96 7.50 21.99
N GLU A 110 -12.45 6.56 21.18
CA GLU A 110 -12.66 5.16 21.54
C GLU A 110 -11.44 4.29 21.23
N SER A 111 -10.32 4.92 20.87
CA SER A 111 -9.13 4.20 20.45
C SER A 111 -8.56 3.33 21.56
N ARG A 112 -8.34 2.05 21.24
CA ARG A 112 -7.68 1.10 22.13
C ARG A 112 -6.15 1.26 22.10
N PHE A 113 -5.60 1.85 21.04
CA PHE A 113 -4.15 1.95 20.84
C PHE A 113 -3.74 3.31 20.28
N ASN A 114 -2.64 3.86 20.80
CA ASN A 114 -2.10 5.15 20.37
C ASN A 114 -1.08 5.08 19.23
N LYS A 115 -0.95 3.92 18.58
CA LYS A 115 0.00 3.70 17.49
C LYS A 115 -0.54 2.70 16.48
N PHE A 116 -0.14 2.90 15.23
CA PHE A 116 -0.39 1.96 14.15
C PHE A 116 0.90 1.66 13.38
N PHE A 117 0.89 0.54 12.67
CA PHE A 117 1.88 0.19 11.66
C PHE A 117 1.13 -0.24 10.40
N LEU A 118 1.49 0.33 9.24
CA LEU A 118 0.93 -0.06 7.95
C LEU A 118 1.92 -0.96 7.21
N ALA A 119 1.51 -2.20 6.95
CA ALA A 119 2.26 -3.17 6.17
C ALA A 119 1.79 -3.12 4.69
N ALA A 120 2.01 -1.99 4.03
CA ALA A 120 1.56 -1.77 2.65
C ALA A 120 2.54 -2.32 1.59
N ARG A 121 1.98 -2.75 0.46
CA ARG A 121 2.68 -2.92 -0.82
C ARG A 121 1.76 -2.47 -1.96
N PRO A 122 2.20 -1.66 -2.93
CA PRO A 122 3.56 -1.12 -3.11
C PRO A 122 3.98 -0.08 -2.04
N PRO A 123 5.29 0.21 -1.91
CA PRO A 123 5.80 1.31 -1.08
C PRO A 123 5.42 2.69 -1.67
N GLY A 124 5.75 3.78 -0.95
CA GLY A 124 5.31 5.13 -1.35
C GLY A 124 6.35 6.26 -1.34
N HIS A 125 7.39 6.21 -0.51
CA HIS A 125 8.26 7.37 -0.23
C HIS A 125 9.08 7.93 -1.42
N HIS A 126 9.13 7.23 -2.55
CA HIS A 126 9.80 7.68 -3.79
C HIS A 126 8.81 8.09 -4.90
N ALA A 127 7.50 8.10 -4.60
CA ALA A 127 6.50 8.59 -5.53
C ALA A 127 6.43 10.13 -5.49
N PHE A 128 6.75 10.76 -6.62
CA PHE A 128 6.65 12.19 -6.85
C PHE A 128 5.23 12.57 -7.30
N PRO A 129 4.85 13.87 -7.28
CA PRO A 129 3.50 14.29 -7.66
C PRO A 129 3.01 13.75 -9.02
N SER A 130 3.89 13.69 -10.02
CA SER A 130 3.53 13.25 -11.38
C SER A 130 4.32 12.02 -11.86
N ARG A 131 5.00 11.30 -10.97
CA ARG A 131 5.90 10.18 -11.35
C ARG A 131 6.10 9.17 -10.22
N GLY A 132 5.86 7.90 -10.51
CA GLY A 132 6.27 6.77 -9.66
C GLY A 132 7.73 6.38 -9.91
N SER A 133 8.43 5.94 -8.87
CA SER A 133 9.83 5.52 -8.97
C SER A 133 10.27 4.68 -7.78
N GLY A 134 11.32 3.86 -7.95
CA GLY A 134 11.87 3.06 -6.85
C GLY A 134 10.82 2.18 -6.20
N PHE A 135 10.05 1.49 -7.04
CA PHE A 135 8.91 0.64 -6.70
C PHE A 135 7.68 1.38 -6.16
N CYS A 136 7.77 2.70 -5.97
CA CYS A 136 6.71 3.49 -5.33
C CYS A 136 5.70 4.01 -6.34
N ILE A 137 4.42 3.78 -6.05
CA ILE A 137 3.30 4.17 -6.92
C ILE A 137 2.62 5.44 -6.40
N PHE A 138 2.07 5.40 -5.20
CA PHE A 138 1.52 6.56 -4.50
C PHE A 138 2.25 6.78 -3.19
N ASN A 139 2.41 8.05 -2.78
CA ASN A 139 3.09 8.44 -1.57
C ASN A 139 2.13 8.29 -0.38
N ASN A 140 2.23 7.14 0.30
CA ASN A 140 1.38 6.79 1.45
C ASN A 140 1.62 7.70 2.66
#